data_AF-A0AAJ0DPY2-F1
#
_entry.id   AF-A0AAJ0DPY2-F1
#
_cell.length_a   1.000
_cell.length_b   1.000
_cell.length_c   1.000
_cell.angle_alpha   90.00
_cell.angle_beta   90.00
_cell.angle_gamma   90.00
#
_symmetry.space_group_name_H-M   'P 1'
#
loop_
_entity.id
_entity.type
_entity.pdbx_description
1 polymer ?
#
loop_
_entity_poly.entity_id
_entity_poly.type
_entity_poly.pdbx_seq_one_letter_code
_entity_poly.pdbx_strand_id
1 'polypeptide(L)'
;QIPSFSVPRPLPPAAAFGPGTDRTDSHIPRHRTPQGTSRSPRRPSLSSSRPIHSRYPFSPLTGPPTIQPRHPTDDRRQRPGNPREQNEKLMRAGFRLFSPPAYYHRPPTTPLRRLSTPRSNNPFAASITAAARPRTLTMVATPEEIEAMAPHGYSFPEHRLRLQQSEPDREPLVLIAPGSYSPITFLHLRMAVMAADYVRYNTNFELIGSYLSPVSDAYKKRGLAPACHRRRMCEIAAEQTSRFLMVDPWEAEQTAYVPTALVLDHFEHEINVKRGGCNGKRVRIAVLAGADLINTMSQPGVWSPSDLRHILGDFGAFVLERAGVNIDEALGNLKEYEDQIYYIPQVVPNDVSSTKIRLLLRRNMSIDYLIPAEVIKYIDEHGLYNEDDTATNEKGKEKEVQ
;
A
#
# COMPACT_ATOMS: atom_id res chain seq x y z
N GLN A 1 -25.31 51.40 14.24
CA GLN A 1 -25.84 50.45 15.24
C GLN A 1 -25.24 49.09 14.94
N ILE A 2 -24.44 48.61 15.88
CA ILE A 2 -23.73 47.32 15.91
C ILE A 2 -24.59 46.38 16.79
N PRO A 3 -24.50 45.05 16.62
CA PRO A 3 -23.85 44.33 17.72
C PRO A 3 -22.79 43.32 17.25
N SER A 4 -21.66 43.45 17.90
CA SER A 4 -20.45 42.67 17.89
C SER A 4 -20.57 41.58 18.94
N PHE A 5 -20.24 40.33 18.59
CA PHE A 5 -20.04 39.27 19.57
C PHE A 5 -18.59 38.79 19.56
N SER A 6 -17.99 38.91 20.74
CA SER A 6 -16.60 38.66 21.05
C SER A 6 -16.37 37.21 21.46
N VAL A 7 -15.25 36.65 21.04
CA VAL A 7 -14.71 35.35 21.46
C VAL A 7 -14.10 35.49 22.87
N PRO A 8 -14.32 34.56 23.81
CA PRO A 8 -13.73 34.64 25.15
C PRO A 8 -12.25 34.21 25.14
N ARG A 9 -11.40 35.02 25.78
CA ARG A 9 -10.00 34.69 26.12
C ARG A 9 -9.91 33.74 27.33
N PRO A 10 -8.88 32.89 27.42
CA PRO A 10 -8.62 32.06 28.60
C PRO A 10 -8.05 32.87 29.77
N LEU A 11 -8.40 32.45 30.98
CA LEU A 11 -7.96 33.00 32.27
C LEU A 11 -6.49 32.63 32.59
N PRO A 12 -5.76 33.49 33.32
CA PRO A 12 -4.38 33.23 33.74
C PRO A 12 -4.31 32.34 35.01
N PRO A 13 -3.17 31.66 35.27
CA PRO A 13 -3.00 30.87 36.48
C PRO A 13 -2.78 31.76 37.70
N ALA A 14 -3.50 31.48 38.77
CA ALA A 14 -3.32 32.08 40.07
C ALA A 14 -2.08 31.50 40.79
N ALA A 15 -1.22 32.40 41.27
CA ALA A 15 -0.21 32.11 42.28
C ALA A 15 -0.78 32.37 43.68
N ALA A 16 -0.57 31.45 44.62
CA ALA A 16 -0.54 31.69 46.06
C ALA A 16 0.08 30.47 46.77
N PHE A 17 1.30 30.60 47.28
CA PHE A 17 1.63 30.77 48.72
C PHE A 17 1.72 29.45 49.51
N GLY A 18 2.94 29.17 50.00
CA GLY A 18 3.22 28.19 51.06
C GLY A 18 2.69 28.64 52.43
N PRO A 19 2.87 27.82 53.48
CA PRO A 19 4.10 27.82 54.28
C PRO A 19 4.51 26.36 54.64
N GLY A 20 5.66 26.01 55.22
CA GLY A 20 6.78 26.70 55.83
C GLY A 20 7.60 25.63 56.57
N THR A 21 8.92 25.85 56.65
CA THR A 21 9.84 25.39 57.72
C THR A 21 9.80 23.92 58.16
N ASP A 22 10.89 23.17 57.98
CA ASP A 22 11.95 23.16 58.99
C ASP A 22 13.26 22.50 58.51
N ARG A 23 14.32 22.88 59.21
CA ARG A 23 15.75 22.65 58.98
C ARG A 23 16.24 21.24 59.36
N THR A 24 17.55 21.08 59.14
CA THR A 24 18.51 20.08 59.69
C THR A 24 18.65 18.83 58.83
N ASP A 25 19.81 18.24 58.59
CA ASP A 25 21.24 18.61 58.63
C ASP A 25 21.95 17.33 58.12
N SER A 26 23.11 17.52 57.49
CA SER A 26 24.27 16.60 57.48
C SER A 26 24.05 15.07 57.40
N HIS A 27 24.54 14.42 56.33
CA HIS A 27 25.85 13.75 56.34
C HIS A 27 26.03 12.80 55.14
N ILE A 28 27.10 13.05 54.39
CA ILE A 28 27.84 12.03 53.62
C ILE A 28 28.68 11.23 54.63
N PRO A 29 28.82 9.91 54.48
CA PRO A 29 30.13 9.41 54.05
C PRO A 29 30.11 8.29 53.01
N ARG A 30 31.15 8.34 52.17
CA ARG A 30 31.68 7.30 51.28
C ARG A 30 32.00 6.01 52.06
N HIS A 31 31.87 4.84 51.43
CA HIS A 31 33.02 4.02 50.98
C HIS A 31 32.66 2.58 50.56
N ARG A 32 33.42 2.12 49.53
CA ARG A 32 34.01 0.78 49.33
C ARG A 32 33.16 -0.35 48.72
N THR A 33 33.51 -0.63 47.47
CA THR A 33 33.69 -1.97 46.89
C THR A 33 34.55 -2.90 47.76
N PRO A 34 34.39 -4.23 47.59
CA PRO A 34 35.50 -4.98 47.02
C PRO A 34 35.12 -6.01 45.94
N GLN A 35 36.13 -6.35 45.15
CA GLN A 35 36.21 -7.36 44.09
C GLN A 35 36.04 -8.81 44.61
N GLY A 36 35.74 -9.77 43.72
CA GLY A 36 35.97 -11.19 44.02
C GLY A 36 35.35 -12.25 43.10
N THR A 37 35.96 -12.46 41.92
CA THR A 37 36.31 -13.78 41.31
C THR A 37 35.27 -14.89 41.01
N SER A 38 35.16 -15.18 39.70
CA SER A 38 35.24 -16.49 39.00
C SER A 38 34.44 -17.72 39.46
N ARG A 39 33.65 -18.31 38.53
CA ARG A 39 33.93 -19.59 37.83
C ARG A 39 32.69 -20.13 37.11
N SER A 40 32.82 -20.37 35.80
CA SER A 40 32.04 -21.39 35.08
C SER A 40 32.52 -22.80 35.47
N PRO A 41 31.68 -23.85 35.28
CA PRO A 41 32.06 -24.81 34.25
C PRO A 41 30.91 -25.52 33.49
N ARG A 42 31.18 -25.73 32.20
CA ARG A 42 31.05 -26.95 31.36
C ARG A 42 29.69 -27.65 31.12
N ARG A 43 29.45 -27.82 29.81
CA ARG A 43 28.61 -28.81 29.10
C ARG A 43 28.85 -30.27 29.54
N PRO A 44 27.93 -31.16 29.15
CA PRO A 44 28.31 -32.30 28.31
C PRO A 44 27.48 -32.41 27.01
N SER A 45 28.07 -33.14 26.06
CA SER A 45 27.57 -33.47 24.71
C SER A 45 27.15 -34.95 24.60
N LEU A 46 26.53 -35.28 23.45
CA LEU A 46 26.15 -36.61 22.90
C LEU A 46 24.68 -37.00 23.21
N SER A 47 23.85 -37.55 22.33
CA SER A 47 24.03 -38.19 21.01
C SER A 47 22.70 -38.21 20.23
N SER A 48 22.81 -38.42 18.92
CA SER A 48 21.78 -38.67 17.90
C SER A 48 20.67 -39.67 18.25
N SER A 49 19.45 -39.47 17.69
CA SER A 49 18.68 -40.48 16.91
C SER A 49 17.32 -39.94 16.39
N ARG A 50 17.24 -39.79 15.06
CA ARG A 50 16.14 -39.95 14.07
C ARG A 50 14.68 -39.48 14.30
N PRO A 51 13.99 -39.04 13.23
CA PRO A 51 12.64 -38.46 13.26
C PRO A 51 11.50 -39.50 13.17
N ILE A 52 10.38 -39.21 13.84
CA ILE A 52 9.13 -39.98 13.75
C ILE A 52 8.29 -39.43 12.58
N HIS A 53 8.10 -40.26 11.56
CA HIS A 53 7.08 -40.08 10.53
C HIS A 53 5.72 -40.55 11.06
N SER A 54 4.74 -39.65 11.12
CA SER A 54 3.31 -39.98 11.27
C SER A 54 2.73 -40.29 9.88
N ARG A 55 2.60 -41.58 9.55
CA ARG A 55 1.81 -42.08 8.40
C ARG A 55 0.43 -42.50 8.92
N TYR A 56 -0.63 -41.90 8.40
CA TYR A 56 -1.98 -42.45 8.45
C TYR A 56 -2.13 -43.52 7.35
N PRO A 57 -2.60 -44.74 7.66
CA PRO A 57 -2.86 -45.74 6.63
C PRO A 57 -4.27 -45.60 6.05
N PHE A 58 -4.33 -45.40 4.73
CA PHE A 58 -5.48 -45.77 3.90
C PHE A 58 -5.57 -47.30 3.81
N SER A 59 -6.78 -47.85 3.82
CA SER A 59 -7.07 -49.19 3.31
C SER A 59 -8.42 -49.22 2.58
N PRO A 60 -8.60 -50.14 1.61
CA PRO A 60 -9.37 -49.86 0.41
C PRO A 60 -10.72 -50.59 0.30
N LEU A 61 -11.52 -50.05 -0.61
CA LEU A 61 -12.68 -50.56 -1.35
C LEU A 61 -12.99 -52.07 -1.28
N THR A 62 -14.26 -52.38 -1.00
CA THR A 62 -14.94 -53.61 -1.46
C THR A 62 -16.28 -53.25 -2.10
N GLY A 63 -16.48 -53.70 -3.34
CA GLY A 63 -17.69 -53.57 -4.15
C GLY A 63 -18.81 -54.59 -3.82
N PRO A 64 -19.87 -54.67 -4.65
CA PRO A 64 -21.26 -54.70 -4.19
C PRO A 64 -21.95 -56.07 -4.34
N PRO A 65 -23.24 -56.18 -3.95
CA PRO A 65 -24.14 -57.08 -4.65
C PRO A 65 -25.38 -56.40 -5.25
N THR A 66 -25.72 -56.89 -6.44
CA THR A 66 -26.85 -56.56 -7.32
C THR A 66 -28.14 -57.25 -6.87
N ILE A 67 -29.29 -56.55 -6.83
CA ILE A 67 -30.65 -57.13 -6.93
C ILE A 67 -31.55 -56.25 -7.81
N GLN A 68 -32.40 -56.94 -8.59
CA GLN A 68 -33.22 -56.61 -9.77
C GLN A 68 -34.45 -55.68 -9.58
N PRO A 69 -35.13 -55.24 -10.68
CA PRO A 69 -36.02 -54.08 -10.70
C PRO A 69 -37.50 -54.41 -10.43
N ARG A 70 -38.27 -53.41 -9.95
CA ARG A 70 -39.75 -53.41 -9.96
C ARG A 70 -40.29 -52.13 -10.61
N HIS A 71 -41.32 -52.31 -11.42
CA HIS A 71 -42.09 -51.29 -12.16
C HIS A 71 -43.19 -50.63 -11.28
N PRO A 72 -43.92 -49.59 -11.76
CA PRO A 72 -44.14 -48.35 -11.04
C PRO A 72 -45.51 -48.29 -10.35
N THR A 73 -45.61 -47.46 -9.31
CA THR A 73 -46.91 -46.90 -8.87
C THR A 73 -46.78 -45.39 -8.72
N ASP A 74 -47.79 -44.73 -9.28
CA ASP A 74 -48.01 -43.31 -9.43
C ASP A 74 -48.48 -42.75 -8.07
N ASP A 75 -47.78 -41.75 -7.52
CA ASP A 75 -48.39 -40.86 -6.52
C ASP A 75 -47.76 -39.46 -6.56
N ARG A 76 -48.56 -38.50 -7.04
CA ARG A 76 -48.27 -37.07 -7.07
C ARG A 76 -48.33 -36.51 -5.65
N ARG A 77 -47.18 -36.18 -5.05
CA ARG A 77 -47.09 -35.12 -4.02
C ARG A 77 -45.82 -34.30 -4.18
N GLN A 78 -46.00 -32.99 -4.31
CA GLN A 78 -44.95 -31.97 -4.41
C GLN A 78 -44.02 -32.05 -3.19
N ARG A 79 -42.70 -32.17 -3.43
CA ARG A 79 -41.64 -31.92 -2.44
C ARG A 79 -40.85 -30.67 -2.87
N PRO A 80 -40.38 -29.84 -1.93
CA PRO A 80 -39.54 -28.69 -2.25
C PRO A 80 -38.19 -29.13 -2.78
N GLY A 81 -37.67 -28.39 -3.76
CA GLY A 81 -36.49 -28.74 -4.56
C GLY A 81 -35.19 -28.88 -3.75
N ASN A 82 -34.32 -29.75 -4.25
CA ASN A 82 -33.00 -30.06 -3.73
C ASN A 82 -32.04 -28.85 -3.93
N PRO A 83 -31.32 -28.36 -2.90
CA PRO A 83 -30.40 -27.20 -3.01
C PRO A 83 -29.29 -27.37 -4.04
N ARG A 84 -29.02 -28.61 -4.50
CA ARG A 84 -27.97 -28.93 -5.47
C ARG A 84 -28.34 -28.58 -6.91
N GLU A 85 -29.63 -28.61 -7.28
CA GLU A 85 -30.08 -28.25 -8.65
C GLU A 85 -30.22 -26.74 -8.86
N GLN A 86 -30.42 -25.98 -7.79
CA GLN A 86 -30.51 -24.52 -7.85
C GLN A 86 -29.13 -23.88 -8.09
N ASN A 87 -28.06 -24.52 -7.58
CA ASN A 87 -26.68 -24.12 -7.84
C ASN A 87 -26.20 -24.44 -9.27
N GLU A 88 -26.66 -25.53 -9.90
CA GLU A 88 -26.34 -25.82 -11.30
C GLU A 88 -27.04 -24.86 -12.29
N LYS A 89 -28.25 -24.41 -11.97
CA LYS A 89 -28.95 -23.39 -12.77
C LYS A 89 -28.30 -22.00 -12.69
N LEU A 90 -27.75 -21.60 -11.53
CA LEU A 90 -26.98 -20.35 -11.41
C LEU A 90 -25.64 -20.42 -12.15
N MET A 91 -24.96 -21.57 -12.12
CA MET A 91 -23.68 -21.78 -12.83
C MET A 91 -23.83 -21.73 -14.37
N ARG A 92 -24.97 -22.16 -14.93
CA ARG A 92 -25.23 -22.08 -16.38
C ARG A 92 -25.67 -20.69 -16.85
N ALA A 93 -26.27 -19.86 -15.98
CA ALA A 93 -26.67 -18.50 -16.33
C ALA A 93 -25.48 -17.51 -16.34
N GLY A 94 -24.43 -17.76 -15.55
CA GLY A 94 -23.24 -16.90 -15.49
C GLY A 94 -22.27 -17.03 -16.67
N PHE A 95 -22.39 -18.08 -17.49
CA PHE A 95 -21.43 -18.37 -18.57
C PHE A 95 -21.77 -17.72 -19.93
N ARG A 96 -22.84 -16.93 -20.03
CA ARG A 96 -23.24 -16.23 -21.28
C ARG A 96 -22.91 -14.73 -21.32
N LEU A 97 -22.29 -14.18 -20.27
CA LEU A 97 -21.82 -12.79 -20.24
C LEU A 97 -20.33 -12.63 -20.58
N PHE A 98 -19.64 -13.72 -20.88
CA PHE A 98 -18.23 -13.73 -21.29
C PHE A 98 -18.06 -14.55 -22.57
N SER A 99 -18.34 -13.94 -23.71
CA SER A 99 -17.90 -14.45 -25.01
C SER A 99 -17.54 -13.25 -25.90
N PRO A 100 -16.27 -13.08 -26.30
CA PRO A 100 -15.91 -12.16 -27.38
C PRO A 100 -16.25 -12.79 -28.75
N PRO A 101 -16.56 -12.00 -29.79
CA PRO A 101 -16.81 -12.54 -31.13
C PRO A 101 -15.53 -13.16 -31.70
N ALA A 102 -15.68 -14.37 -32.25
CA ALA A 102 -14.60 -15.13 -32.86
C ALA A 102 -14.23 -14.55 -34.23
N TYR A 103 -13.00 -14.04 -34.37
CA TYR A 103 -12.29 -13.95 -35.64
C TYR A 103 -10.84 -14.38 -35.44
N TYR A 104 -10.58 -15.68 -35.63
CA TYR A 104 -9.22 -16.19 -35.81
C TYR A 104 -9.09 -16.70 -37.24
N HIS A 105 -8.42 -15.93 -38.09
CA HIS A 105 -7.72 -16.48 -39.24
C HIS A 105 -6.32 -16.93 -38.80
N ARG A 106 -6.00 -18.19 -39.10
CA ARG A 106 -4.74 -18.88 -38.78
C ARG A 106 -3.60 -18.35 -39.66
N PRO A 107 -2.41 -18.00 -39.13
CA PRO A 107 -1.27 -17.67 -39.99
C PRO A 107 -0.48 -18.95 -40.35
N PRO A 108 0.20 -18.99 -41.51
CA PRO A 108 1.03 -20.11 -41.91
C PRO A 108 2.39 -20.09 -41.18
N THR A 109 2.90 -21.29 -40.89
CA THR A 109 4.22 -21.54 -40.30
C THR A 109 5.33 -21.36 -41.33
N THR A 110 6.36 -20.58 -41.01
CA THR A 110 7.61 -20.49 -41.78
C THR A 110 8.80 -20.47 -40.80
N PRO A 111 9.98 -21.06 -41.12
CA PRO A 111 11.03 -21.32 -40.14
C PRO A 111 11.73 -20.04 -39.64
N LEU A 112 12.14 -20.07 -38.37
CA LEU A 112 12.85 -18.99 -37.68
C LEU A 112 14.15 -18.60 -38.39
N ARG A 113 14.15 -17.44 -39.04
CA ARG A 113 15.35 -16.75 -39.53
C ARG A 113 15.92 -15.91 -38.38
N ARG A 114 17.18 -16.16 -38.01
CA ARG A 114 17.94 -15.35 -37.04
C ARG A 114 18.01 -13.91 -37.56
N LEU A 115 17.30 -12.99 -36.90
CA LEU A 115 17.31 -11.55 -37.20
C LEU A 115 18.00 -10.80 -36.06
N SER A 116 19.02 -10.07 -36.46
CA SER A 116 19.84 -9.11 -35.73
C SER A 116 19.04 -8.11 -34.89
N THR A 117 19.64 -7.69 -33.78
CA THR A 117 19.20 -6.66 -32.81
C THR A 117 18.37 -5.52 -33.42
N PRO A 118 17.20 -5.17 -32.85
CA PRO A 118 16.50 -3.95 -33.23
C PRO A 118 17.20 -2.73 -32.61
N ARG A 119 17.62 -1.80 -33.47
CA ARG A 119 17.84 -0.40 -33.09
C ARG A 119 16.53 0.15 -32.51
N SER A 120 16.64 0.74 -31.32
CA SER A 120 15.59 1.51 -30.65
C SER A 120 15.10 2.64 -31.55
N ASN A 121 13.93 2.47 -32.17
CA ASN A 121 13.12 3.55 -32.72
C ASN A 121 11.82 3.62 -31.91
N ASN A 122 11.93 4.14 -30.69
CA ASN A 122 10.78 4.66 -29.97
C ASN A 122 10.74 6.19 -30.22
N PRO A 123 9.73 6.74 -30.92
CA PRO A 123 9.67 8.17 -31.20
C PRO A 123 9.39 9.03 -29.96
N PHE A 124 9.20 8.43 -28.78
CA PHE A 124 9.07 9.11 -27.49
C PHE A 124 10.37 9.15 -26.65
N ALA A 125 11.47 8.59 -27.13
CA ALA A 125 12.73 8.51 -26.38
C ALA A 125 13.73 9.63 -26.68
N ALA A 126 13.34 10.65 -27.44
CA ALA A 126 14.21 11.78 -27.76
C ALA A 126 13.51 13.10 -27.43
N SER A 127 14.18 13.90 -26.61
CA SER A 127 13.83 15.27 -26.19
C SER A 127 12.99 15.40 -24.90
N ILE A 128 13.61 15.13 -23.76
CA ILE A 128 13.31 15.85 -22.52
C ILE A 128 14.62 16.42 -21.97
N THR A 129 15.13 17.46 -22.65
CA THR A 129 16.02 18.45 -22.04
C THR A 129 15.42 19.82 -22.30
N ALA A 130 14.17 20.00 -21.86
CA ALA A 130 13.70 21.33 -21.55
C ALA A 130 14.32 21.66 -20.19
N ALA A 131 15.27 22.60 -20.18
CA ALA A 131 15.80 23.17 -18.95
C ALA A 131 14.67 23.90 -18.21
N ALA A 132 13.90 23.16 -17.42
CA ALA A 132 12.98 23.72 -16.45
C ALA A 132 13.82 24.60 -15.52
N ARG A 133 13.47 25.89 -15.42
CA ARG A 133 14.05 26.78 -14.41
C ARG A 133 14.00 26.05 -13.07
N PRO A 134 15.06 26.07 -12.24
CA PRO A 134 15.02 25.45 -10.93
C PRO A 134 13.96 26.18 -10.11
N ARG A 135 12.75 25.62 -10.06
CA ARG A 135 11.74 26.00 -9.09
C ARG A 135 12.19 25.41 -7.77
N THR A 136 12.57 26.27 -6.85
CA THR A 136 12.80 25.87 -5.46
C THR A 136 11.46 25.39 -4.91
N LEU A 137 11.35 24.10 -4.63
CA LEU A 137 10.18 23.52 -3.98
C LEU A 137 9.94 24.27 -2.66
N THR A 138 8.72 24.76 -2.47
CA THR A 138 8.28 25.36 -1.21
C THR A 138 7.22 24.46 -0.63
N MET A 139 7.48 23.90 0.55
CA MET A 139 6.51 23.07 1.28
C MET A 139 5.25 23.89 1.60
N VAL A 140 4.09 23.23 1.58
CA VAL A 140 2.81 23.84 1.97
C VAL A 140 2.71 23.99 3.48
N ALA A 141 3.26 23.03 4.23
CA ALA A 141 3.45 23.13 5.68
C ALA A 141 4.89 23.49 6.04
N THR A 142 5.07 24.20 7.15
CA THR A 142 6.40 24.45 7.72
C THR A 142 7.01 23.15 8.29
N PRO A 143 8.35 23.04 8.34
CA PRO A 143 9.04 21.95 9.03
C PRO A 143 8.51 21.69 10.45
N GLU A 144 8.24 22.76 11.21
CA GLU A 144 7.73 22.68 12.57
C GLU A 144 6.29 22.11 12.62
N GLU A 145 5.43 22.49 11.66
CA GLU A 145 4.07 21.92 11.53
C GLU A 145 4.12 20.43 11.20
N ILE A 146 4.99 20.03 10.26
CA ILE A 146 5.19 18.61 9.91
C ILE A 146 5.70 17.82 11.13
N GLU A 147 6.65 18.36 11.88
CA GLU A 147 7.14 17.71 13.10
C GLU A 147 6.07 17.58 14.18
N ALA A 148 5.22 18.60 14.35
CA ALA A 148 4.11 18.56 15.29
C ALA A 148 3.04 17.50 14.93
N MET A 149 2.95 17.11 13.66
CA MET A 149 2.06 16.04 13.19
C MET A 149 2.65 14.63 13.38
N ALA A 150 3.91 14.49 13.80
CA ALA A 150 4.52 13.17 13.99
C ALA A 150 3.81 12.41 15.12
N PRO A 151 3.33 11.16 14.87
CA PRO A 151 2.75 10.33 15.91
C PRO A 151 3.72 10.07 17.07
N HIS A 152 3.18 9.78 18.26
CA HIS A 152 4.02 9.49 19.42
C HIS A 152 4.89 8.24 19.19
N GLY A 153 6.21 8.40 19.31
CA GLY A 153 7.18 7.32 19.09
C GLY A 153 7.46 7.03 17.62
N TYR A 154 7.00 7.89 16.72
CA TYR A 154 7.27 7.78 15.29
C TYR A 154 8.77 7.83 14.99
N SER A 155 9.21 6.96 14.08
CA SER A 155 10.55 6.97 13.50
C SER A 155 10.44 6.71 12.01
N PHE A 156 11.07 7.57 11.21
CA PHE A 156 11.07 7.43 9.76
C PHE A 156 11.78 6.12 9.34
N PRO A 157 11.14 5.26 8.51
CA PRO A 157 11.76 4.01 8.08
C PRO A 157 12.90 4.26 7.10
N GLU A 158 14.13 3.90 7.47
CA GLU A 158 15.31 4.15 6.63
C GLU A 158 16.09 2.89 6.21
N HIS A 159 15.67 1.72 6.70
CA HIS A 159 16.41 0.45 6.57
C HIS A 159 16.66 -0.02 5.12
N ARG A 160 15.94 0.52 4.13
CA ARG A 160 16.17 0.29 2.69
C ARG A 160 16.36 1.60 1.89
N LEU A 161 16.48 2.74 2.56
CA LEU A 161 16.74 4.02 1.92
C LEU A 161 18.25 4.17 1.66
N ARG A 162 18.64 4.38 0.40
CA ARG A 162 20.04 4.60 0.03
C ARG A 162 20.37 6.09 -0.08
N LEU A 163 20.93 6.67 0.98
CA LEU A 163 21.44 8.05 0.93
C LEU A 163 22.83 8.20 0.29
N GLN A 164 23.30 7.14 -0.36
CA GLN A 164 24.47 7.14 -1.23
C GLN A 164 24.13 6.58 -2.61
N GLN A 165 24.29 7.42 -3.62
CA GLN A 165 24.12 7.09 -5.03
C GLN A 165 25.20 6.13 -5.53
N SER A 166 24.81 5.19 -6.39
CA SER A 166 25.73 4.38 -7.19
C SER A 166 26.06 5.03 -8.53
N GLU A 167 25.21 5.95 -9.01
CA GLU A 167 25.39 6.67 -10.27
C GLU A 167 25.43 8.19 -9.98
N PRO A 168 26.61 8.76 -9.65
CA PRO A 168 26.71 10.14 -9.17
C PRO A 168 26.19 11.22 -10.12
N ASP A 169 26.13 10.93 -11.43
CA ASP A 169 25.64 11.86 -12.46
C ASP A 169 24.11 11.89 -12.58
N ARG A 170 23.42 10.90 -12.00
CA ARG A 170 21.96 10.83 -11.98
C ARG A 170 21.38 11.66 -10.84
N GLU A 171 20.15 12.08 -10.99
CA GLU A 171 19.40 12.76 -9.92
C GLU A 171 18.76 11.73 -8.97
N PRO A 172 19.00 11.80 -7.65
CA PRO A 172 18.45 10.82 -6.72
C PRO A 172 16.93 10.99 -6.59
N LEU A 173 16.19 9.89 -6.62
CA LEU A 173 14.73 9.85 -6.60
C LEU A 173 14.19 8.90 -5.53
N VAL A 174 13.14 9.34 -4.83
CA VAL A 174 12.29 8.51 -3.98
C VAL A 174 10.85 8.56 -4.48
N LEU A 175 10.23 7.38 -4.57
CA LEU A 175 8.83 7.23 -5.01
C LEU A 175 7.91 6.94 -3.84
N ILE A 176 6.88 7.77 -3.67
CA ILE A 176 5.87 7.64 -2.62
C ILE A 176 4.59 7.13 -3.24
N ALA A 177 4.07 6.01 -2.75
CA ALA A 177 2.78 5.46 -3.18
C ALA A 177 1.74 5.62 -2.05
N PRO A 178 1.01 6.75 -2.00
CA PRO A 178 -0.17 6.87 -1.17
C PRO A 178 -1.25 5.88 -1.61
N GLY A 179 -1.99 5.31 -0.67
CA GLY A 179 -3.07 4.41 -1.05
C GLY A 179 -3.86 3.83 0.10
N SER A 180 -5.04 3.29 -0.22
CA SER A 180 -5.86 2.60 0.77
C SER A 180 -5.23 1.27 1.22
N TYR A 181 -4.70 0.46 0.29
CA TYR A 181 -4.16 -0.88 0.57
C TYR A 181 -5.09 -1.77 1.40
N SER A 182 -6.34 -1.93 0.95
CA SER A 182 -7.38 -2.65 1.70
C SER A 182 -7.94 -3.86 0.95
N PRO A 183 -7.18 -4.97 0.79
CA PRO A 183 -5.78 -5.15 1.20
C PRO A 183 -4.78 -4.74 0.11
N ILE A 184 -3.48 -4.77 0.42
CA ILE A 184 -2.41 -4.73 -0.58
C ILE A 184 -2.50 -5.95 -1.52
N THR A 185 -2.05 -5.81 -2.77
CA THR A 185 -2.07 -6.87 -3.79
C THR A 185 -0.76 -6.93 -4.56
N PHE A 186 -0.53 -7.99 -5.35
CA PHE A 186 0.65 -8.05 -6.22
C PHE A 186 0.70 -6.92 -7.26
N LEU A 187 -0.44 -6.32 -7.64
CA LEU A 187 -0.43 -5.15 -8.52
C LEU A 187 0.30 -3.97 -7.87
N HIS A 188 0.08 -3.71 -6.58
CA HIS A 188 0.75 -2.63 -5.85
C HIS A 188 2.27 -2.85 -5.76
N LEU A 189 2.69 -4.09 -5.46
CA LEU A 189 4.11 -4.44 -5.43
C LEU A 189 4.74 -4.37 -6.82
N ARG A 190 4.01 -4.83 -7.85
CA ARG A 190 4.46 -4.81 -9.24
C ARG A 190 4.64 -3.37 -9.74
N MET A 191 3.77 -2.45 -9.33
CA MET A 191 3.87 -1.03 -9.66
C MET A 191 5.22 -0.43 -9.24
N ALA A 192 5.69 -0.73 -8.02
CA ALA A 192 7.00 -0.26 -7.54
C ALA A 192 8.16 -0.79 -8.40
N VAL A 193 8.14 -2.08 -8.75
CA VAL A 193 9.20 -2.69 -9.58
C VAL A 193 9.19 -2.15 -11.01
N MET A 194 8.00 -1.97 -11.60
CA MET A 194 7.87 -1.41 -12.93
C MET A 194 8.33 0.04 -13.00
N ALA A 195 8.04 0.84 -11.97
CA ALA A 195 8.56 2.19 -11.86
C ALA A 195 10.08 2.20 -11.71
N ALA A 196 10.67 1.28 -10.94
CA ALA A 196 12.12 1.15 -10.83
C ALA A 196 12.78 0.83 -12.18
N ASP A 197 12.20 -0.10 -12.96
CA ASP A 197 12.68 -0.41 -14.32
C ASP A 197 12.57 0.82 -15.23
N TYR A 198 11.42 1.49 -15.25
CA TYR A 198 11.20 2.69 -16.06
C TYR A 198 12.20 3.80 -15.70
N VAL A 199 12.36 4.10 -14.40
CA VAL A 199 13.34 5.08 -13.92
C VAL A 199 14.74 4.75 -14.46
N ARG A 200 15.17 3.49 -14.34
CA ARG A 200 16.50 3.06 -14.74
C ARG A 200 16.78 3.26 -16.24
N TYR A 201 15.80 2.95 -17.09
CA TYR A 201 15.99 2.87 -18.54
C TYR A 201 15.50 4.10 -19.31
N ASN A 202 14.61 4.90 -18.74
CA ASN A 202 13.90 5.97 -19.45
C ASN A 202 14.12 7.37 -18.87
N THR A 203 14.84 7.50 -17.76
CA THR A 203 15.03 8.79 -17.08
C THR A 203 16.50 9.03 -16.68
N ASN A 204 16.82 10.27 -16.28
CA ASN A 204 18.10 10.60 -15.64
C ASN A 204 18.09 10.38 -14.12
N PHE A 205 17.07 9.73 -13.57
CA PHE A 205 16.98 9.49 -12.14
C PHE A 205 17.67 8.20 -11.71
N GLU A 206 18.12 8.17 -10.45
CA GLU A 206 18.50 6.98 -9.73
C GLU A 206 17.50 6.75 -8.58
N LEU A 207 16.75 5.66 -8.64
CA LEU A 207 15.82 5.30 -7.56
C LEU A 207 16.62 4.84 -6.33
N ILE A 208 16.54 5.61 -5.25
CA ILE A 208 17.24 5.31 -3.99
C ILE A 208 16.34 4.73 -2.90
N GLY A 209 15.03 4.75 -3.09
CA GLY A 209 14.05 4.18 -2.18
C GLY A 209 12.62 4.36 -2.69
N SER A 210 11.69 3.61 -2.12
CA SER A 210 10.26 3.81 -2.35
C SER A 210 9.46 3.49 -1.09
N TYR A 211 8.33 4.16 -0.90
CA TYR A 211 7.48 4.01 0.26
C TYR A 211 6.04 3.72 -0.15
N LEU A 212 5.43 2.74 0.49
CA LEU A 212 3.98 2.67 0.60
C LEU A 212 3.56 3.59 1.76
N SER A 213 2.60 4.47 1.51
CA SER A 213 1.99 5.32 2.54
C SER A 213 0.51 4.94 2.67
N PRO A 214 0.14 4.06 3.62
CA PRO A 214 -1.25 3.72 3.84
C PRO A 214 -2.03 4.90 4.42
N VAL A 215 -3.18 5.20 3.82
CA VAL A 215 -4.03 6.31 4.27
C VAL A 215 -4.55 6.09 5.69
N SER A 216 -4.80 7.17 6.45
CA SER A 216 -5.49 7.11 7.74
C SER A 216 -6.94 6.64 7.64
N ASP A 217 -7.51 6.16 8.75
CA ASP A 217 -8.92 5.78 8.82
C ASP A 217 -9.86 7.00 8.70
N ALA A 218 -9.35 8.22 8.94
CA ALA A 218 -10.10 9.46 8.75
C ALA A 218 -10.44 9.76 7.27
N TYR A 219 -9.88 9.00 6.31
CA TYR A 219 -10.31 9.04 4.92
C TYR A 219 -11.75 8.57 4.70
N LYS A 220 -12.33 7.81 5.64
CA LYS A 220 -13.75 7.40 5.64
C LYS A 220 -14.24 6.72 4.35
N LYS A 221 -13.33 6.09 3.60
CA LYS A 221 -13.68 5.31 2.39
C LYS A 221 -14.47 4.07 2.76
N ARG A 222 -15.56 3.82 2.03
CA ARG A 222 -16.40 2.63 2.24
C ARG A 222 -15.60 1.34 2.06
N GLY A 223 -15.67 0.45 3.05
CA GLY A 223 -14.99 -0.85 3.04
C GLY A 223 -13.48 -0.76 3.27
N LEU A 224 -13.01 0.33 3.87
CA LEU A 224 -11.64 0.46 4.36
C LEU A 224 -11.51 -0.34 5.66
N ALA A 225 -10.60 -1.32 5.69
CA ALA A 225 -10.22 -1.99 6.94
C ALA A 225 -9.45 -1.01 7.85
N PRO A 226 -9.36 -1.24 9.17
CA PRO A 226 -8.59 -0.37 10.06
C PRO A 226 -7.13 -0.19 9.60
N ALA A 227 -6.60 1.02 9.80
CA ALA A 227 -5.28 1.43 9.32
C ALA A 227 -4.16 0.54 9.85
N CYS A 228 -4.25 0.10 11.11
CA CYS A 228 -3.28 -0.81 11.71
C CYS A 228 -3.16 -2.13 10.94
N HIS A 229 -4.28 -2.71 10.48
CA HIS A 229 -4.25 -3.95 9.68
C HIS A 229 -3.68 -3.70 8.29
N ARG A 230 -4.09 -2.61 7.64
CA ARG A 230 -3.62 -2.27 6.29
C ARG A 230 -2.12 -2.01 6.28
N ARG A 231 -1.63 -1.23 7.24
CA ARG A 231 -0.19 -1.01 7.48
C ARG A 231 0.52 -2.34 7.66
N ARG A 232 0.04 -3.19 8.56
CA ARG A 232 0.69 -4.48 8.84
C ARG A 232 0.75 -5.39 7.61
N MET A 233 -0.32 -5.44 6.82
CA MET A 233 -0.34 -6.18 5.55
C MET A 233 0.66 -5.61 4.54
N CYS A 234 0.81 -4.28 4.45
CA CYS A 234 1.83 -3.65 3.62
C CYS A 234 3.25 -4.01 4.09
N GLU A 235 3.52 -4.01 5.41
CA GLU A 235 4.82 -4.37 5.98
C GLU A 235 5.19 -5.81 5.61
N ILE A 236 4.28 -6.76 5.88
CA ILE A 236 4.44 -8.18 5.53
C ILE A 236 4.75 -8.33 4.03
N ALA A 237 3.99 -7.66 3.16
CA ALA A 237 4.17 -7.74 1.72
C ALA A 237 5.50 -7.15 1.24
N ALA A 238 5.92 -6.02 1.81
CA ALA A 238 7.17 -5.35 1.44
C ALA A 238 8.39 -6.12 1.95
N GLU A 239 8.33 -6.72 3.14
CA GLU A 239 9.43 -7.45 3.77
C GLU A 239 9.88 -8.67 2.94
N GLN A 240 8.93 -9.41 2.37
CA GLN A 240 9.22 -10.69 1.71
C GLN A 240 10.04 -10.59 0.42
N THR A 241 9.89 -9.51 -0.36
CA THR A 241 10.33 -9.52 -1.77
C THR A 241 11.07 -8.28 -2.21
N SER A 242 11.03 -7.18 -1.45
CA SER A 242 11.61 -5.92 -1.92
C SER A 242 12.97 -5.61 -1.32
N ARG A 243 13.81 -4.96 -2.13
CA ARG A 243 15.13 -4.45 -1.74
C ARG A 243 15.14 -2.93 -1.48
N PHE A 244 14.08 -2.23 -1.89
CA PHE A 244 14.01 -0.76 -1.84
C PHE A 244 12.66 -0.21 -1.36
N LEU A 245 11.62 -1.06 -1.31
CA LEU A 245 10.27 -0.67 -0.88
C LEU A 245 10.15 -0.79 0.64
N MET A 246 9.64 0.25 1.27
CA MET A 246 9.34 0.36 2.69
C MET A 246 7.89 0.77 2.89
N VAL A 247 7.44 0.78 4.15
CA VAL A 247 6.12 1.29 4.54
C VAL A 247 6.35 2.39 5.55
N ASP A 248 5.85 3.59 5.26
CA ASP A 248 5.84 4.69 6.23
C ASP A 248 4.50 4.66 6.99
N PRO A 249 4.49 4.51 8.33
CA PRO A 249 3.27 4.54 9.13
C PRO A 249 2.69 5.96 9.31
N TRP A 250 3.44 7.02 9.00
CA TRP A 250 3.13 8.39 9.41
C TRP A 250 1.72 8.82 9.05
N GLU A 251 1.29 8.60 7.80
CA GLU A 251 -0.06 8.94 7.33
C GLU A 251 -1.12 8.05 8.00
N ALA A 252 -0.85 6.75 8.14
CA ALA A 252 -1.79 5.76 8.65
C ALA A 252 -2.18 6.01 10.11
N GLU A 253 -1.27 6.60 10.89
CA GLU A 253 -1.42 6.87 12.32
C GLU A 253 -2.06 8.25 12.62
N GLN A 254 -2.35 9.04 11.60
CA GLN A 254 -3.00 10.34 11.77
C GLN A 254 -4.46 10.17 12.22
N THR A 255 -4.87 10.97 13.21
CA THR A 255 -6.26 10.99 13.69
C THR A 255 -7.20 11.77 12.77
N ALA A 256 -6.66 12.62 11.91
CA ALA A 256 -7.38 13.41 10.92
C ALA A 256 -7.01 13.00 9.49
N TYR A 257 -7.84 13.41 8.52
CA TYR A 257 -7.52 13.23 7.11
C TYR A 257 -6.34 14.13 6.74
N VAL A 258 -5.35 13.58 6.06
CA VAL A 258 -4.17 14.31 5.59
C VAL A 258 -4.16 14.33 4.06
N PRO A 259 -4.20 15.51 3.43
CA PRO A 259 -4.03 15.63 1.98
C PRO A 259 -2.68 15.07 1.53
N THR A 260 -2.64 14.47 0.34
CA THR A 260 -1.39 13.93 -0.24
C THR A 260 -0.29 14.99 -0.34
N ALA A 261 -0.63 16.26 -0.54
CA ALA A 261 0.31 17.38 -0.49
C ALA A 261 1.15 17.37 0.81
N LEU A 262 0.50 17.25 1.97
CA LEU A 262 1.18 17.21 3.27
C LEU A 262 1.95 15.91 3.50
N VAL A 263 1.47 14.80 2.93
CA VAL A 263 2.24 13.54 2.94
C VAL A 263 3.57 13.72 2.21
N LEU A 264 3.57 14.40 1.06
CA LEU A 264 4.81 14.67 0.30
C LEU A 264 5.73 15.64 1.03
N ASP A 265 5.18 16.68 1.67
CA ASP A 265 5.94 17.58 2.55
C ASP A 265 6.61 16.82 3.71
N HIS A 266 5.93 15.85 4.31
CA HIS A 266 6.52 14.98 5.33
C HIS A 266 7.76 14.24 4.80
N PHE A 267 7.68 13.64 3.62
CA PHE A 267 8.86 12.98 3.01
C PHE A 267 9.96 13.99 2.63
N GLU A 268 9.59 15.18 2.15
CA GLU A 268 10.56 16.26 1.86
C GLU A 268 11.32 16.65 3.13
N HIS A 269 10.59 16.83 4.23
CA HIS A 269 11.17 17.15 5.53
C HIS A 269 12.10 16.04 6.03
N GLU A 270 11.62 14.80 6.06
CA GLU A 270 12.38 13.67 6.59
C GLU A 270 13.64 13.37 5.78
N ILE A 271 13.59 13.52 4.45
CA ILE A 271 14.70 13.13 3.57
C ILE A 271 15.62 14.32 3.27
N ASN A 272 15.08 15.47 2.89
CA ASN A 272 15.89 16.60 2.40
C ASN A 272 16.24 17.59 3.51
N VAL A 273 15.35 17.84 4.46
CA VAL A 273 15.60 18.79 5.56
C VAL A 273 16.37 18.12 6.70
N LYS A 274 15.84 17.05 7.30
CA LYS A 274 16.47 16.38 8.45
C LYS A 274 17.75 15.63 8.08
N ARG A 275 17.81 15.03 6.89
CA ARG A 275 18.93 14.16 6.47
C ARG A 275 19.84 14.78 5.42
N GLY A 276 19.52 15.97 4.90
CA GLY A 276 20.35 16.67 3.92
C GLY A 276 20.36 16.02 2.53
N GLY A 277 19.38 15.17 2.22
CA GLY A 277 19.26 14.48 0.94
C GLY A 277 20.24 13.32 0.76
N CYS A 278 20.70 13.09 -0.47
CA CYS A 278 21.55 11.96 -0.86
C CYS A 278 22.89 12.49 -1.36
N ASN A 279 23.99 12.18 -0.65
CA ASN A 279 25.31 12.77 -0.86
C ASN A 279 25.29 14.33 -0.90
N GLY A 280 24.46 14.96 -0.08
CA GLY A 280 24.29 16.43 -0.06
C GLY A 280 23.51 17.00 -1.24
N LYS A 281 23.05 16.16 -2.18
CA LYS A 281 22.11 16.56 -3.23
C LYS A 281 20.68 16.38 -2.73
N ARG A 282 19.81 17.34 -3.05
CA ARG A 282 18.38 17.19 -2.82
C ARG A 282 17.86 15.96 -3.57
N VAL A 283 17.15 15.10 -2.86
CA VAL A 283 16.43 13.94 -3.39
C VAL A 283 15.11 14.41 -3.97
N ARG A 284 14.87 14.07 -5.23
CA ARG A 284 13.56 14.27 -5.83
C ARG A 284 12.55 13.31 -5.20
N ILE A 285 11.39 13.84 -4.84
CA ILE A 285 10.25 13.05 -4.37
C ILE A 285 9.17 13.13 -5.43
N ALA A 286 8.53 12.00 -5.73
CA ALA A 286 7.41 11.95 -6.67
C ALA A 286 6.37 10.92 -6.23
N VAL A 287 5.12 11.16 -6.61
CA VAL A 287 4.02 10.21 -6.39
C VAL A 287 4.19 9.02 -7.33
N LEU A 288 3.91 7.81 -6.84
CA LEU A 288 3.76 6.60 -7.63
C LEU A 288 2.34 6.09 -7.48
N ALA A 289 1.60 6.05 -8.58
CA ALA A 289 0.20 5.64 -8.56
C ALA A 289 -0.23 4.92 -9.84
N GLY A 290 -1.38 4.24 -9.79
CA GLY A 290 -2.06 3.79 -11.00
C GLY A 290 -2.80 4.94 -11.70
N ALA A 291 -3.08 4.77 -12.98
CA ALA A 291 -3.77 5.76 -13.81
C ALA A 291 -5.15 6.19 -13.27
N ASP A 292 -5.79 5.37 -12.42
CA ASP A 292 -7.02 5.76 -11.73
C ASP A 292 -6.84 7.06 -10.92
N LEU A 293 -5.69 7.26 -10.26
CA LEU A 293 -5.45 8.45 -9.43
C LEU A 293 -5.36 9.70 -10.31
N ILE A 294 -4.59 9.63 -11.38
CA ILE A 294 -4.47 10.71 -12.36
C ILE A 294 -5.82 11.04 -12.99
N ASN A 295 -6.63 10.03 -13.30
CA ASN A 295 -7.97 10.24 -13.81
C ASN A 295 -8.89 10.99 -12.82
N THR A 296 -8.68 10.86 -11.51
CA THR A 296 -9.39 11.71 -10.53
C THR A 296 -8.82 13.11 -10.44
N MET A 297 -7.50 13.27 -10.59
CA MET A 297 -6.82 14.58 -10.60
C MET A 297 -7.21 15.42 -11.81
N SER A 298 -7.49 14.78 -12.95
CA SER A 298 -7.97 15.44 -14.16
C SER A 298 -9.45 15.86 -14.10
N GLN A 299 -10.20 15.45 -13.07
CA GLN A 299 -11.62 15.80 -12.92
C GLN A 299 -11.78 17.13 -12.17
N PRO A 300 -12.46 18.12 -12.77
CA PRO A 300 -12.68 19.40 -12.12
C PRO A 300 -13.41 19.27 -10.77
N GLY A 301 -12.91 19.96 -9.75
CA GLY A 301 -13.55 20.04 -8.43
C GLY A 301 -13.30 18.84 -7.49
N VAL A 302 -12.57 17.81 -7.93
CA VAL A 302 -12.19 16.68 -7.06
C VAL A 302 -10.96 17.01 -6.22
N TRP A 303 -9.99 17.71 -6.81
CA TRP A 303 -8.75 18.12 -6.16
C TRP A 303 -8.67 19.64 -6.09
N SER A 304 -8.06 20.17 -5.02
CA SER A 304 -7.80 21.60 -4.95
C SER A 304 -6.72 21.99 -5.97
N PRO A 305 -6.86 23.14 -6.67
CA PRO A 305 -5.83 23.57 -7.62
C PRO A 305 -4.47 23.81 -6.98
N SER A 306 -4.43 24.22 -5.71
CA SER A 306 -3.18 24.36 -4.94
C SER A 306 -2.51 23.01 -4.69
N ASP A 307 -3.28 21.99 -4.31
CA ASP A 307 -2.72 20.64 -4.12
C ASP A 307 -2.25 20.05 -5.44
N LEU A 308 -3.01 20.21 -6.54
CA LEU A 308 -2.57 19.74 -7.86
C LEU A 308 -1.26 20.38 -8.28
N ARG A 309 -1.14 21.70 -8.11
CA ARG A 309 0.10 22.42 -8.42
C ARG A 309 1.26 21.91 -7.58
N HIS A 310 1.04 21.66 -6.30
CA HIS A 310 2.09 21.20 -5.42
C HIS A 310 2.50 19.75 -5.73
N ILE A 311 1.52 18.85 -5.80
CA ILE A 311 1.74 17.42 -6.05
C ILE A 311 2.33 17.19 -7.44
N LEU A 312 1.75 17.76 -8.50
CA LEU A 312 2.17 17.48 -9.87
C LEU A 312 3.23 18.47 -10.37
N GLY A 313 3.20 19.72 -9.91
CA GLY A 313 4.14 20.76 -10.35
C GLY A 313 5.46 20.77 -9.61
N ASP A 314 5.47 20.57 -8.29
CA ASP A 314 6.70 20.65 -7.48
C ASP A 314 7.36 19.28 -7.29
N PHE A 315 6.58 18.21 -7.12
CA PHE A 315 7.08 16.84 -6.94
C PHE A 315 7.05 16.03 -8.25
N GLY A 316 5.88 15.95 -8.87
CA GLY A 316 5.61 15.14 -10.06
C GLY A 316 5.07 13.73 -9.73
N ALA A 317 4.77 12.96 -10.76
CA ALA A 317 4.13 11.66 -10.63
C ALA A 317 4.63 10.62 -11.64
N PHE A 318 4.77 9.38 -11.20
CA PHE A 318 4.96 8.18 -12.00
C PHE A 318 3.66 7.38 -12.02
N VAL A 319 3.14 7.13 -13.21
CA VAL A 319 1.73 6.73 -13.40
C VAL A 319 1.69 5.42 -14.16
N LEU A 320 1.36 4.34 -13.47
CA LEU A 320 1.20 3.04 -14.09
C LEU A 320 -0.11 2.97 -14.87
N GLU A 321 -0.03 2.54 -16.13
CA GLU A 321 -1.19 2.25 -16.98
C GLU A 321 -2.19 1.34 -16.27
N ARG A 322 -3.48 1.58 -16.50
CA ARG A 322 -4.54 0.70 -16.04
C ARG A 322 -5.64 0.57 -17.08
N ALA A 323 -6.23 -0.63 -17.14
CA ALA A 323 -7.36 -0.90 -18.00
C ALA A 323 -8.57 -0.02 -17.63
N GLY A 324 -9.20 0.56 -18.64
CA GLY A 324 -10.41 1.39 -18.48
C GLY A 324 -10.15 2.86 -18.13
N VAL A 325 -8.89 3.32 -18.16
CA VAL A 325 -8.55 4.74 -18.00
C VAL A 325 -8.16 5.32 -19.36
N ASN A 326 -8.80 6.43 -19.76
CA ASN A 326 -8.41 7.20 -20.93
C ASN A 326 -7.27 8.16 -20.55
N ILE A 327 -6.02 7.71 -20.71
CA ILE A 327 -4.86 8.50 -20.27
C ILE A 327 -4.69 9.78 -21.08
N ASP A 328 -4.98 9.77 -22.39
CA ASP A 328 -4.80 10.93 -23.26
C ASP A 328 -5.73 12.08 -22.85
N GLU A 329 -6.97 11.76 -22.48
CA GLU A 329 -7.92 12.73 -21.94
C GLU A 329 -7.47 13.28 -20.58
N ALA A 330 -7.02 12.40 -19.68
CA ALA A 330 -6.55 12.82 -18.37
C ALA A 330 -5.31 13.74 -18.46
N LEU A 331 -4.36 13.40 -19.33
CA LEU A 331 -3.18 14.23 -19.60
C LEU A 331 -3.55 15.53 -20.32
N GLY A 332 -4.53 15.52 -21.23
CA GLY A 332 -5.05 16.72 -21.87
C GLY A 332 -5.59 17.74 -20.88
N ASN A 333 -6.28 17.28 -19.83
CA ASN A 333 -6.79 18.13 -18.74
C ASN A 333 -5.69 18.56 -17.75
N LEU A 334 -4.57 17.84 -17.69
CA LEU A 334 -3.42 18.11 -16.83
C LEU A 334 -2.20 18.62 -17.61
N LYS A 335 -2.44 19.20 -18.79
CA LYS A 335 -1.39 19.57 -19.74
C LYS A 335 -0.30 20.47 -19.15
N GLU A 336 -0.66 21.35 -18.20
CA GLU A 336 0.31 22.22 -17.53
C GLU A 336 1.37 21.46 -16.69
N TYR A 337 1.11 20.18 -16.36
CA TYR A 337 1.99 19.31 -15.60
C TYR A 337 2.57 18.16 -16.43
N GLU A 338 2.36 18.13 -17.76
CA GLU A 338 2.68 16.97 -18.60
C GLU A 338 4.15 16.52 -18.47
N ASP A 339 5.08 17.48 -18.40
CA ASP A 339 6.52 17.23 -18.25
C ASP A 339 6.91 16.62 -16.88
N GLN A 340 6.02 16.68 -15.89
CA GLN A 340 6.21 16.12 -14.55
C GLN A 340 5.46 14.81 -14.34
N ILE A 341 4.75 14.32 -15.37
CA ILE A 341 3.97 13.08 -15.32
C ILE A 341 4.64 12.02 -16.19
N TYR A 342 5.25 11.03 -15.55
CA TYR A 342 5.93 9.91 -16.18
C TYR A 342 4.98 8.73 -16.32
N TYR A 343 4.41 8.54 -17.52
CA TYR A 343 3.52 7.41 -17.80
C TYR A 343 4.30 6.11 -18.03
N ILE A 344 3.89 5.04 -17.34
CA ILE A 344 4.51 3.71 -17.36
C ILE A 344 3.52 2.69 -17.94
N PRO A 345 3.69 2.25 -19.19
CA PRO A 345 2.81 1.25 -19.80
C PRO A 345 3.00 -0.15 -19.19
N GLN A 346 1.93 -0.95 -19.20
CA GLN A 346 1.98 -2.35 -18.75
C GLN A 346 2.32 -3.29 -19.90
N VAL A 347 3.52 -3.88 -19.84
CA VAL A 347 3.91 -4.97 -20.77
C VAL A 347 3.07 -6.23 -20.52
N VAL A 348 2.81 -6.55 -19.25
CA VAL A 348 1.96 -7.67 -18.84
C VAL A 348 0.81 -7.08 -18.02
N PRO A 349 -0.42 -7.12 -18.54
CA PRO A 349 -1.57 -6.57 -17.82
C PRO A 349 -1.81 -7.31 -16.50
N ASN A 350 -1.88 -6.56 -15.42
CA ASN A 350 -2.34 -7.02 -14.11
C ASN A 350 -3.45 -6.09 -13.61
N ASP A 351 -4.64 -6.64 -13.43
CA ASP A 351 -5.83 -5.90 -13.03
C ASP A 351 -6.40 -6.38 -11.67
N VAL A 352 -5.56 -7.03 -10.86
CA VAL A 352 -5.90 -7.54 -9.53
C VAL A 352 -5.98 -6.39 -8.53
N SER A 353 -7.18 -5.82 -8.40
CA SER A 353 -7.49 -4.73 -7.47
C SER A 353 -7.95 -5.24 -6.10
N SER A 354 -7.74 -4.44 -5.05
CA SER A 354 -8.23 -4.76 -3.71
C SER A 354 -9.76 -4.96 -3.67
N THR A 355 -10.51 -4.28 -4.53
CA THR A 355 -11.97 -4.47 -4.64
C THR A 355 -12.32 -5.88 -5.14
N LYS A 356 -11.57 -6.43 -6.09
CA LYS A 356 -11.73 -7.82 -6.54
C LYS A 356 -11.36 -8.80 -5.43
N ILE A 357 -10.28 -8.54 -4.68
CA ILE A 357 -9.90 -9.37 -3.52
C ILE A 357 -11.01 -9.42 -2.48
N ARG A 358 -11.53 -8.27 -2.03
CA ARG A 358 -12.66 -8.20 -1.08
C ARG A 358 -13.94 -8.84 -1.63
N LEU A 359 -14.14 -8.86 -2.95
CA LEU A 359 -15.27 -9.56 -3.56
C LEU A 359 -15.11 -11.08 -3.50
N LEU A 360 -13.91 -11.60 -3.76
CA LEU A 360 -13.61 -13.03 -3.69
C LEU A 360 -13.73 -13.55 -2.26
N LEU A 361 -13.17 -12.82 -1.29
CA LEU A 361 -13.28 -13.15 0.13
C LEU A 361 -14.75 -13.26 0.58
N ARG A 362 -15.59 -12.25 0.27
CA ARG A 362 -17.04 -12.29 0.57
C ARG A 362 -17.79 -13.42 -0.13
N ARG A 363 -17.27 -13.92 -1.25
CA ARG A 363 -17.85 -15.07 -1.98
C ARG A 363 -17.23 -16.40 -1.54
N ASN A 364 -16.39 -16.39 -0.51
CA ASN A 364 -15.67 -17.55 -0.01
C ASN A 364 -14.85 -18.26 -1.11
N MET A 365 -14.30 -17.46 -2.03
CA MET A 365 -13.43 -17.91 -3.12
C MET A 365 -11.97 -17.68 -2.77
N SER A 366 -11.09 -18.59 -3.22
CA SER A 366 -9.66 -18.46 -2.99
C SER A 366 -9.08 -17.19 -3.63
N ILE A 367 -8.15 -16.57 -2.90
CA ILE A 367 -7.34 -15.43 -3.33
C ILE A 367 -5.86 -15.81 -3.46
N ASP A 368 -5.55 -17.11 -3.44
CA ASP A 368 -4.19 -17.62 -3.59
C ASP A 368 -3.57 -17.12 -4.89
N TYR A 369 -2.28 -16.77 -4.81
CA TYR A 369 -1.49 -16.23 -5.92
C TYR A 369 -1.95 -14.86 -6.45
N LEU A 370 -3.00 -14.25 -5.88
CA LEU A 370 -3.42 -12.88 -6.21
C LEU A 370 -2.77 -11.83 -5.29
N ILE A 371 -2.44 -12.23 -4.07
CA ILE A 371 -1.71 -11.45 -3.07
C ILE A 371 -0.66 -12.34 -2.35
N PRO A 372 0.31 -11.77 -1.61
CA PRO A 372 1.31 -12.56 -0.89
C PRO A 372 0.70 -13.53 0.13
N ALA A 373 1.24 -14.75 0.22
CA ALA A 373 0.70 -15.81 1.08
C ALA A 373 0.61 -15.42 2.57
N GLU A 374 1.60 -14.68 3.09
CA GLU A 374 1.57 -14.23 4.48
C GLU A 374 0.53 -13.13 4.72
N VAL A 375 0.15 -12.38 3.69
CA VAL A 375 -0.98 -11.44 3.77
C VAL A 375 -2.30 -12.20 3.83
N ILE A 376 -2.44 -13.30 3.08
CA ILE A 376 -3.61 -14.19 3.16
C ILE A 376 -3.73 -14.76 4.57
N LYS A 377 -2.64 -15.32 5.12
CA LYS A 377 -2.59 -15.83 6.49
C LYS A 377 -3.00 -14.77 7.51
N TYR A 378 -2.51 -13.54 7.36
CA TYR A 378 -2.87 -12.42 8.24
C TYR A 378 -4.36 -12.06 8.15
N ILE A 379 -4.94 -12.04 6.94
CA ILE A 379 -6.36 -11.79 6.72
C ILE A 379 -7.21 -12.85 7.43
N ASP A 380 -6.86 -14.12 7.28
CA ASP A 380 -7.58 -15.25 7.87
C ASP A 380 -7.48 -15.21 9.42
N GLU A 381 -6.30 -14.98 9.97
CA GLU A 381 -6.05 -14.91 11.41
C GLU A 381 -6.85 -13.80 12.11
N HIS A 382 -7.11 -12.68 11.41
CA HIS A 382 -7.82 -11.52 11.95
C HIS A 382 -9.27 -11.42 11.48
N GLY A 383 -9.76 -12.38 10.67
CA GLY A 383 -11.13 -12.40 10.17
C GLY A 383 -11.52 -11.15 9.37
N LEU A 384 -10.59 -10.60 8.58
CA LEU A 384 -10.81 -9.36 7.84
C LEU A 384 -11.64 -9.57 6.57
N TYR A 385 -12.41 -8.55 6.18
CA TYR A 385 -13.18 -8.47 4.93
C TYR A 385 -14.40 -9.41 4.85
N ASN A 386 -14.92 -9.81 6.00
CA ASN A 386 -16.17 -10.57 6.13
C ASN A 386 -17.41 -9.66 6.00
N GLU A 387 -18.61 -10.24 5.82
CA GLU A 387 -19.84 -9.48 5.55
C GLU A 387 -20.17 -8.41 6.62
N ASP A 388 -19.78 -8.66 7.87
CA ASP A 388 -20.05 -7.79 9.04
C ASP A 388 -19.20 -6.50 9.09
N ASP A 389 -18.11 -6.39 8.32
CA ASP A 389 -17.27 -5.17 8.28
C ASP A 389 -18.00 -3.98 7.63
N THR A 390 -19.15 -4.23 7.01
CA THR A 390 -20.03 -3.17 6.50
C THR A 390 -20.92 -2.57 7.57
N ALA A 391 -21.25 -3.32 8.64
CA ALA A 391 -22.18 -2.91 9.70
C ALA A 391 -21.51 -2.10 10.83
N THR A 392 -20.21 -2.24 11.04
CA THR A 392 -19.45 -1.47 12.05
C THR A 392 -19.35 0.02 11.69
N ASN A 393 -19.49 0.40 10.42
CA ASN A 393 -19.56 1.80 9.99
C ASN A 393 -20.97 2.43 10.15
N GLU A 394 -22.02 1.64 10.36
CA GLU A 394 -23.37 2.15 10.61
C GLU A 394 -23.63 2.37 12.11
N LYS A 395 -23.13 1.47 12.97
CA LYS A 395 -23.26 1.61 14.44
C LYS A 395 -22.51 2.80 15.03
N GLY A 396 -21.52 3.35 14.33
CA GLY A 396 -20.85 4.60 14.71
C GLY A 396 -21.75 5.84 14.57
N LYS A 397 -22.75 5.81 13.68
CA LYS A 397 -23.70 6.92 13.52
C LYS A 397 -24.81 6.95 14.57
N GLU A 398 -25.20 5.80 15.13
CA GLU A 398 -26.27 5.75 16.14
C GLU A 398 -25.82 6.26 17.52
N LYS A 399 -24.51 6.25 17.81
CA LYS A 399 -23.97 6.73 19.09
C LYS A 399 -23.60 8.21 19.12
N GLU A 400 -23.63 8.91 17.99
CA GLU A 400 -23.31 10.35 17.89
C GLU A 400 -24.57 11.23 17.77
N VAL A 401 -25.77 10.62 17.83
CA VAL A 401 -27.07 11.31 17.78
C VAL A 401 -27.91 11.06 19.05
N GLN A 402 -27.26 10.76 20.19
CA GLN A 402 -27.92 10.72 21.49
C GLN A 402 -27.38 11.77 22.45
#